data_AF-A0A2S6THJ1-F1
#
_entry.id   AF-A0A2S6THJ1-F1
#
_cell.length_a   1.000
_cell.length_b   1.000
_cell.length_c   1.000
_cell.angle_alpha   90.00
_cell.angle_beta   90.00
_cell.angle_gamma   90.00
#
_symmetry.space_group_name_H-M   'P 1'
#
loop_
_entity.id
_entity.type
_entity.pdbx_description
1 polymer ?
#
loop_
_entity_poly.entity_id
_entity_poly.type
_entity_poly.pdbx_seq_one_letter_code
_entity_poly.pdbx_strand_id
1 'polypeptide(L)'
;RPFGGGNTSWQAIAIGTPMVTWPGDYLRGRYTQALYRLMGVEDAIAESGGDYVARAVRFANDQGFATDFNSRVSDRTGRIFSNRRHVEALYTSLLEHLSVKL
;
A
#
# COMPACT_ATOMS: atom_id res chain seq x y z
N ARG A 1 -10.36 16.09 -6.63
CA ARG A 1 -9.28 15.63 -5.72
C ARG A 1 -9.12 14.13 -5.94
N PRO A 2 -7.94 13.69 -6.42
CA PRO A 2 -7.86 12.61 -7.40
C PRO A 2 -8.17 11.23 -6.83
N PHE A 3 -8.53 10.33 -7.73
CA PHE A 3 -8.64 8.91 -7.47
C PHE A 3 -7.22 8.33 -7.45
N GLY A 4 -6.86 7.60 -6.41
CA GLY A 4 -5.54 6.98 -6.28
C GLY A 4 -5.47 5.60 -6.93
N GLY A 5 -4.31 4.96 -6.84
CA GLY A 5 -4.18 3.55 -7.21
C GLY A 5 -4.99 2.65 -6.29
N GLY A 6 -5.49 1.54 -6.84
CA GLY A 6 -6.22 0.50 -6.13
C GLY A 6 -5.70 -0.87 -6.56
N ASN A 7 -6.46 -1.58 -7.40
CA ASN A 7 -6.03 -2.86 -7.96
C ASN A 7 -4.70 -2.78 -8.72
N THR A 8 -4.46 -1.69 -9.45
CA THR A 8 -3.19 -1.46 -10.15
C THR A 8 -2.02 -1.35 -9.18
N SER A 9 -2.19 -0.76 -7.99
CA SER A 9 -1.16 -0.75 -6.95
C SER A 9 -0.89 -2.15 -6.41
N TRP A 10 -1.93 -2.95 -6.16
CA TRP A 10 -1.78 -4.35 -5.75
C TRP A 10 -0.98 -5.15 -6.78
N GLN A 11 -1.36 -5.06 -8.06
CA GLN A 11 -0.70 -5.79 -9.15
C GLN A 11 0.76 -5.37 -9.29
N ALA A 12 1.02 -4.06 -9.32
CA ALA A 12 2.37 -3.53 -9.46
C ALA A 12 3.28 -3.91 -8.28
N ILE A 13 2.77 -3.89 -7.05
CA ILE A 13 3.50 -4.38 -5.86
C ILE A 13 3.73 -5.90 -5.94
N ALA A 14 2.74 -6.67 -6.38
CA ALA A 14 2.85 -8.13 -6.49
C ALA A 14 3.96 -8.58 -7.44
N ILE A 15 4.27 -7.79 -8.46
CA ILE A 15 5.34 -8.07 -9.42
C ILE A 15 6.66 -7.31 -9.13
N GLY A 16 6.78 -6.67 -7.96
CA GLY A 16 8.02 -5.98 -7.56
C GLY A 16 8.26 -4.63 -8.24
N THR A 17 7.19 -3.96 -8.71
CA THR A 17 7.24 -2.64 -9.37
C THR A 17 6.47 -1.57 -8.58
N PRO A 18 6.88 -1.25 -7.34
CA PRO A 18 6.18 -0.26 -6.51
C PRO A 18 6.29 1.16 -7.09
N MET A 19 5.45 2.08 -6.56
CA MET A 19 5.29 3.45 -7.07
C MET A 19 5.28 4.50 -5.96
N VAL A 20 5.66 5.74 -6.28
CA VAL A 20 5.41 6.88 -5.40
C VAL A 20 3.91 7.12 -5.29
N THR A 21 3.43 7.46 -4.08
CA THR A 21 2.02 7.78 -3.83
C THR A 21 1.90 9.09 -3.07
N TRP A 22 0.90 9.91 -3.41
CA TRP A 22 0.53 11.11 -2.66
C TRP A 22 -0.91 10.96 -2.15
N PRO A 23 -1.10 10.68 -0.86
CA PRO A 23 -2.42 10.40 -0.29
C PRO A 23 -3.32 11.63 -0.31
N GLY A 24 -4.55 11.47 -0.80
CA GLY A 24 -5.58 12.51 -0.74
C GLY A 24 -6.38 12.52 0.57
N ASP A 25 -7.39 13.39 0.64
CA ASP A 25 -8.26 13.54 1.83
C ASP A 25 -9.23 12.36 2.04
N TYR A 26 -9.53 11.62 0.98
CA TYR A 26 -10.56 10.58 0.97
C TYR A 26 -9.97 9.18 0.79
N LEU A 27 -10.69 8.16 1.27
CA LEU A 27 -10.30 6.74 1.20
C LEU A 27 -9.83 6.31 -0.19
N ARG A 28 -10.56 6.72 -1.24
CA ARG A 28 -10.26 6.42 -2.64
C ARG A 28 -8.87 6.90 -3.12
N GLY A 29 -8.19 7.75 -2.36
CA GLY A 29 -6.82 8.21 -2.62
C GLY A 29 -5.78 7.67 -1.64
N ARG A 30 -6.13 6.74 -0.74
CA ARG A 30 -5.26 6.28 0.37
C ARG A 30 -4.89 4.80 0.33
N TYR A 31 -5.38 4.04 -0.65
CA TYR A 31 -5.13 2.60 -0.76
C TYR A 31 -3.64 2.27 -0.82
N THR A 32 -2.89 2.88 -1.74
CA THR A 32 -1.44 2.61 -1.91
C THR A 32 -0.65 2.90 -0.63
N GLN A 33 -0.93 4.02 0.06
CA GLN A 33 -0.31 4.35 1.35
C GLN A 33 -0.60 3.28 2.41
N ALA A 34 -1.83 2.77 2.47
CA ALA A 34 -2.18 1.74 3.44
C ALA A 34 -1.36 0.45 3.21
N LEU A 35 -1.10 0.07 1.95
CA LEU A 35 -0.25 -1.08 1.62
C LEU A 35 1.19 -0.88 2.13
N TYR A 36 1.76 0.30 1.88
CA TYR A 36 3.09 0.65 2.37
C TYR A 36 3.20 0.62 3.89
N ARG A 37 2.20 1.13 4.60
CA ARG A 37 2.13 1.06 6.07
C ARG A 37 1.99 -0.37 6.60
N LEU A 38 1.18 -1.21 5.96
CA LEU A 38 1.06 -2.62 6.34
C LEU A 38 2.39 -3.38 6.16
N MET A 39 3.16 -3.04 5.13
CA MET A 39 4.51 -3.57 4.93
C MET A 39 5.54 -2.89 5.87
N GLY A 40 5.27 -1.70 6.40
CA GLY A 40 6.22 -0.92 7.18
C GLY A 40 7.35 -0.34 6.33
N VAL A 41 7.04 0.03 5.08
CA VAL A 41 7.98 0.59 4.09
C VAL A 41 7.34 1.86 3.52
N GLU A 42 7.70 3.02 4.07
CA GLU A 42 6.95 4.27 3.88
C GLU A 42 7.68 5.32 3.01
N ASP A 43 8.87 5.00 2.50
CA ASP A 43 9.74 5.91 1.75
C ASP A 43 9.11 6.51 0.47
N ALA A 44 8.08 5.85 -0.07
CA ALA A 44 7.38 6.25 -1.29
C ALA A 44 6.07 7.03 -1.01
N ILE A 45 5.76 7.36 0.25
CA ILE A 45 4.59 8.15 0.62
C ILE A 45 4.98 9.63 0.67
N ALA A 46 4.42 10.40 -0.24
CA ALA A 46 4.62 11.84 -0.32
C ALA A 46 3.62 12.61 0.56
N GLU A 47 4.07 13.74 1.11
CA GLU A 47 3.27 14.61 2.00
C GLU A 47 2.69 15.83 1.28
N SER A 48 3.22 16.16 0.10
CA SER A 48 2.77 17.28 -0.73
C SER A 48 3.04 17.00 -2.20
N GLY A 49 2.51 17.85 -3.09
CA GLY A 49 2.81 17.76 -4.52
C GLY A 49 4.30 17.96 -4.84
N GLY A 50 4.97 18.88 -4.13
CA GLY A 50 6.41 19.09 -4.30
C GLY A 50 7.23 17.89 -3.82
N ASP A 51 6.84 17.29 -2.69
CA ASP A 51 7.47 16.08 -2.16
C ASP A 51 7.24 14.87 -3.09
N TYR A 52 6.06 14.75 -3.71
CA TYR A 52 5.78 13.72 -4.70
C TYR A 52 6.74 13.79 -5.88
N VAL A 53 6.96 15.00 -6.42
CA VAL A 53 7.91 15.21 -7.52
C VAL A 53 9.33 14.91 -7.06
N ALA A 54 9.76 15.41 -5.90
CA ALA A 54 11.11 15.18 -5.38
C ALA A 54 11.42 13.68 -5.19
N ARG A 55 10.46 12.91 -4.64
CA ARG A 55 10.59 11.46 -4.49
C ARG A 55 10.64 10.75 -5.83
N ALA A 56 9.76 11.09 -6.77
CA ALA A 56 9.76 10.50 -8.10
C ALA A 56 11.09 10.74 -8.82
N VAL A 57 11.64 11.96 -8.73
CA VAL A 57 12.95 12.31 -9.27
C VAL A 57 14.06 11.50 -8.59
N ARG A 58 14.02 11.34 -7.26
CA ARG A 58 14.99 10.51 -6.54
C ARG A 58 14.95 9.07 -7.00
N PHE A 59 13.77 8.45 -7.08
CA PHE A 59 13.62 7.08 -7.58
C PHE A 59 14.14 6.91 -9.01
N ALA A 60 14.04 7.94 -9.86
CA ALA A 60 14.54 7.90 -11.22
C ALA A 60 16.07 8.08 -11.34
N ASN A 61 16.72 8.74 -10.38
CA ASN A 61 18.14 9.11 -10.48
C ASN A 61 19.05 8.41 -9.47
N ASP A 62 18.51 7.85 -8.38
CA ASP A 62 19.25 7.14 -7.35
C ASP A 62 18.90 5.64 -7.42
N GLN A 63 19.62 4.92 -8.30
CA GLN A 63 19.38 3.50 -8.54
C GLN A 63 19.63 2.65 -7.29
N GLY A 64 20.56 3.06 -6.42
CA GLY A 64 20.86 2.36 -5.17
C GLY A 64 19.66 2.42 -4.22
N PHE A 65 19.12 3.60 -4.02
CA PHE A 65 17.89 3.80 -3.24
C PHE A 65 16.69 3.06 -3.84
N ALA A 66 16.49 3.14 -5.16
CA ALA A 66 15.38 2.45 -5.82
C ALA A 66 15.46 0.92 -5.66
N THR A 67 16.67 0.37 -5.78
CA THR A 67 16.91 -1.08 -5.65
C THR A 67 16.68 -1.55 -4.21
N ASP A 68 17.21 -0.82 -3.22
CA ASP A 68 16.98 -1.10 -1.80
C ASP A 68 15.48 -1.08 -1.46
N PHE A 69 14.79 -0.02 -1.88
CA PHE A 69 13.35 0.12 -1.64
C PHE A 69 12.56 -1.03 -2.27
N ASN A 70 12.82 -1.37 -3.54
CA ASN A 70 12.13 -2.46 -4.23
C ASN A 70 12.39 -3.81 -3.54
N SER A 71 13.62 -4.07 -3.06
CA SER A 71 13.94 -5.26 -2.28
C SER A 71 13.10 -5.32 -1.01
N ARG A 72 13.08 -4.24 -0.21
CA ARG A 72 12.30 -4.17 1.03
C ARG A 72 10.81 -4.35 0.81
N VAL A 73 10.25 -3.82 -0.28
CA VAL A 73 8.86 -4.05 -0.65
C VAL A 73 8.64 -5.53 -0.99
N SER A 74 9.47 -6.09 -1.87
CA SER A 74 9.39 -7.50 -2.29
C SER A 74 9.40 -8.47 -1.10
N ASP A 75 10.36 -8.28 -0.18
CA ASP A 75 10.55 -9.11 1.02
C ASP A 75 9.36 -9.05 1.99
N ARG A 76 8.51 -8.02 1.87
CA ARG A 76 7.41 -7.76 2.81
C ARG A 76 6.03 -7.93 2.21
N THR A 77 5.93 -8.27 0.93
CA THR A 77 4.67 -8.58 0.23
C THR A 77 3.83 -9.63 0.97
N GLY A 78 4.45 -10.59 1.65
CA GLY A 78 3.75 -11.58 2.50
C GLY A 78 2.88 -10.97 3.60
N ARG A 79 3.18 -9.74 4.08
CA ARG A 79 2.38 -9.02 5.08
C ARG A 79 1.02 -8.55 4.57
N ILE A 80 0.83 -8.48 3.25
CA ILE A 80 -0.41 -8.06 2.62
C ILE A 80 -1.10 -9.19 1.86
N PHE A 81 -0.36 -10.03 1.13
CA PHE A 81 -0.98 -11.08 0.29
C PHE A 81 -1.27 -12.37 1.06
N SER A 82 -0.45 -12.72 2.06
CA SER A 82 -0.64 -13.94 2.86
C SER A 82 -1.33 -13.68 4.20
N ASN A 83 -1.71 -12.42 4.46
CA ASN A 83 -2.27 -12.00 5.74
C ASN A 83 -3.79 -12.18 5.77
N ARG A 84 -4.22 -13.26 6.41
CA ARG A 84 -5.64 -13.59 6.57
C ARG A 84 -6.34 -12.85 7.72
N ARG A 85 -5.64 -12.06 8.53
CA ARG A 85 -6.20 -11.43 9.75
C ARG A 85 -7.53 -10.73 9.49
N HIS A 86 -7.64 -9.99 8.39
CA HIS A 86 -8.84 -9.24 8.05
C HIS A 86 -9.98 -10.13 7.53
N VAL A 87 -9.65 -11.23 6.83
CA VAL A 87 -10.61 -12.24 6.40
C VAL A 87 -11.20 -12.95 7.61
N GLU A 88 -10.35 -13.37 8.56
CA GLU A 88 -10.78 -14.03 9.79
C GLU A 88 -11.60 -13.09 10.68
N ALA A 89 -11.18 -11.83 10.82
CA ALA A 89 -11.94 -10.84 11.59
C ALA A 89 -13.34 -10.58 11.00
N LEU A 90 -13.44 -10.50 9.66
CA LEU A 90 -14.73 -10.40 8.98
C LEU A 90 -15.58 -11.65 9.21
N TYR A 91 -14.99 -12.85 9.08
CA TYR A 91 -15.67 -14.12 9.32
C TYR A 91 -16.25 -14.20 10.74
N THR A 92 -15.44 -13.93 11.77
CA THR A 92 -15.88 -13.89 13.17
C THR A 92 -17.01 -12.88 13.37
N SER A 93 -16.85 -11.66 12.87
CA SER A 93 -17.87 -10.60 12.99
C SER A 93 -19.20 -11.02 12.36
N LEU A 94 -19.17 -11.69 11.20
CA LEU A 94 -20.38 -12.19 10.54
C LEU A 94 -21.06 -13.28 11.37
N LEU A 95 -20.31 -14.24 11.91
CA LEU A 95 -20.88 -15.29 12.77
C LEU A 95 -21.54 -14.72 14.02
N GLU A 96 -20.94 -13.74 14.67
CA GLU A 96 -21.50 -13.08 15.85
C GLU A 96 -22.84 -12.40 15.53
N HIS A 97 -22.94 -11.68 14.41
CA HIS A 97 -24.16 -10.96 14.03
C HIS A 97 -25.27 -11.86 13.49
N LEU A 98 -24.92 -13.03 12.94
CA LEU A 98 -25.88 -14.03 12.47
C LEU A 98 -26.40 -14.91 13.61
N SER A 99 -25.54 -15.27 14.57
CA SER A 99 -25.91 -16.09 15.74
C SER A 99 -26.85 -15.36 16.72
N VAL A 100 -26.87 -14.03 16.69
CA VAL A 100 -27.81 -13.21 17.49
C VAL A 100 -29.21 -13.15 16.86
N LYS A 101 -29.39 -13.65 15.63
CA LYS A 101 -30.66 -13.60 14.89
C LYS A 101 -31.40 -14.95 14.76
N LEU A 102 -30.89 -16.02 15.38
CA LEU A 102 -31.54 -17.33 15.47
C LEU A 102 -31.93 -17.60 16.93
#